data_AF-A0A925FR24-F1
#
_entry.id   AF-A0A925FR24-F1
#
_cell.length_a   1.000
_cell.length_b   1.000
_cell.length_c   1.000
_cell.angle_alpha   90.00
_cell.angle_beta   90.00
_cell.angle_gamma   90.00
#
_symmetry.space_group_name_H-M   'P 1'
#
loop_
_entity.id
_entity.type
_entity.pdbx_description
1 polymer ?
#
loop_
_entity_poly.entity_id
_entity_poly.type
_entity_poly.pdbx_seq_one_letter_code
_entity_poly.pdbx_strand_id
1 'polypeptide(L)'
;MFQISAAQTDDLKKVKIYFWEFNREGGGDDLIAFTRMVDRKAPLRPTIEALLADPTADEKPDRFASVRYTDDLKLSSIKIKRGTTRIDFTRTVGENTDPGDLATLRFEAAVIRTAKQFPEIKNVIVCVNGMNEFGVGMVIDAPAPCRK
;
A
#
# COMPACT_ATOMS: atom_id res chain seq x y z
N MET A 1 -12.16 33.61 6.99
CA MET A 1 -10.86 33.58 6.28
C MET A 1 -9.83 33.06 7.28
N PHE A 2 -9.58 31.75 7.31
CA PHE A 2 -8.61 31.14 8.23
C PHE A 2 -7.24 31.14 7.56
N GLN A 3 -6.33 31.98 8.05
CA GLN A 3 -4.91 31.92 7.71
C GLN A 3 -4.29 30.72 8.43
N ILE A 4 -3.78 29.75 7.68
CA ILE A 4 -2.86 28.75 8.22
C ILE A 4 -1.46 29.38 8.20
N SER A 5 -0.89 29.57 9.38
CA SER A 5 0.47 30.05 9.60
C SER A 5 1.50 29.00 9.14
N ALA A 6 2.57 29.45 8.50
CA ALA A 6 3.67 28.64 7.92
C ALA A 6 4.55 27.88 8.93
N ALA A 7 4.08 27.69 10.18
CA ALA A 7 4.84 27.08 11.27
C ALA A 7 4.59 25.57 11.48
N GLN A 8 3.70 24.93 10.70
CA GLN A 8 3.36 23.50 10.85
C GLN A 8 4.09 22.55 9.87
N THR A 9 5.04 23.04 9.08
CA THR A 9 5.73 22.21 8.06
C THR A 9 6.87 21.35 8.58
N ASP A 10 7.37 21.56 9.82
CA ASP A 10 8.50 20.80 10.37
C ASP A 10 8.09 19.40 10.92
N ASP A 11 6.81 19.24 11.29
CA ASP A 11 6.24 17.97 11.72
C ASP A 11 5.88 17.03 10.55
N LEU A 12 6.05 17.49 9.30
CA LEU A 12 5.72 16.71 8.11
C LEU A 12 6.97 16.16 7.41
N LYS A 13 6.80 15.00 6.78
CA LYS A 13 7.80 14.31 5.97
C LYS A 13 7.22 14.01 4.59
N LYS A 14 8.02 14.30 3.57
CA LYS A 14 7.74 13.90 2.19
C LYS A 14 7.99 12.41 2.01
N VAL A 15 7.00 11.68 1.50
CA VAL A 15 7.06 10.24 1.24
C VAL A 15 6.54 9.93 -0.16
N LYS A 16 6.88 8.74 -0.67
CA LYS A 16 6.39 8.22 -1.95
C LYS A 16 5.34 7.13 -1.69
N ILE A 17 4.20 7.22 -2.36
CA ILE A 17 3.24 6.11 -2.50
C ILE A 17 3.18 5.70 -3.97
N TYR A 18 2.62 4.54 -4.29
CA TYR A 18 2.61 4.03 -5.65
C TYR A 18 1.20 3.65 -6.07
N PHE A 19 0.69 4.31 -7.10
CA PHE A 19 -0.59 4.00 -7.71
C PHE A 19 -0.43 3.26 -9.02
N TRP A 20 -1.46 2.53 -9.41
CA TRP A 20 -1.47 1.80 -10.67
C TRP A 20 -1.86 2.72 -11.83
N GLU A 21 -1.10 2.67 -12.91
CA GLU A 21 -1.45 3.27 -14.19
C GLU A 21 -2.22 2.27 -15.06
N PHE A 22 -3.51 2.54 -15.30
CA PHE A 22 -4.35 1.68 -16.13
C PHE A 22 -4.27 2.06 -17.62
N ASN A 23 -4.58 1.11 -18.51
CA ASN A 23 -4.61 1.28 -19.97
C ASN A 23 -3.32 1.84 -20.59
N ARG A 24 -2.17 1.48 -20.02
CA ARG A 24 -0.86 1.90 -20.52
C ARG A 24 -0.54 1.25 -21.87
N GLU A 25 -0.08 2.05 -22.83
CA GLU A 25 0.25 1.62 -24.20
C GLU A 25 1.66 1.02 -24.36
N GLY A 26 2.43 0.85 -23.28
CA GLY A 26 3.80 0.34 -23.33
C GLY A 26 4.14 -0.60 -22.17
N GLY A 27 5.08 -1.52 -22.41
CA GLY A 27 5.53 -2.46 -21.37
C GLY A 27 6.27 -1.80 -20.20
N GLY A 28 6.48 -2.57 -19.14
CA GLY A 28 7.25 -2.18 -17.96
C GLY A 28 6.40 -2.03 -16.69
N ASP A 29 7.01 -1.40 -15.68
CA ASP A 29 6.42 -1.16 -14.36
C ASP A 29 5.22 -0.19 -14.46
N ASP A 30 4.04 -0.66 -14.04
CA ASP A 30 2.77 0.08 -14.03
C ASP A 30 2.48 0.74 -12.67
N LEU A 31 3.42 0.66 -11.71
CA LEU A 31 3.35 1.36 -10.42
C LEU A 31 4.06 2.72 -10.50
N ILE A 32 3.28 3.78 -10.43
CA ILE A 32 3.73 5.16 -10.58
C ILE A 32 3.82 5.85 -9.22
N ALA A 33 4.96 6.50 -8.97
CA ALA A 33 5.24 7.14 -7.69
C ALA A 33 4.54 8.50 -7.56
N PHE A 34 3.80 8.69 -6.47
CA PHE A 34 3.20 9.96 -6.07
C PHE A 34 3.76 10.43 -4.75
N THR A 35 3.80 11.74 -4.56
CA THR A 35 4.31 12.35 -3.33
C THR A 35 3.16 12.56 -2.33
N ARG A 36 3.41 12.23 -1.06
CA ARG A 36 2.54 12.62 0.06
C ARG A 36 3.34 13.33 1.15
N MET A 37 2.64 14.16 1.91
CA MET A 37 3.14 14.70 3.17
C MET A 37 2.47 13.95 4.30
N VAL A 38 3.26 13.37 5.20
CA VAL A 38 2.77 12.59 6.34
C VAL A 38 3.45 13.04 7.63
N ASP A 39 2.89 12.70 8.79
CA ASP A 39 3.53 12.95 10.08
C ASP A 39 4.93 12.31 10.14
N ARG A 40 5.92 13.11 10.53
CA ARG A 40 7.33 12.70 10.59
C ARG A 40 7.65 11.75 11.75
N LYS A 41 6.92 11.78 12.86
CA LYS A 41 7.22 11.04 14.10
C LYS A 41 6.96 9.54 13.95
N ALA A 42 5.95 9.17 13.17
CA ALA A 42 5.61 7.78 12.89
C ALA A 42 5.21 7.61 11.41
N PRO A 43 6.13 7.81 10.45
CA PRO A 43 5.76 8.09 9.07
C PRO A 43 5.22 6.88 8.31
N LEU A 44 5.56 5.65 8.72
CA LEU A 44 5.19 4.45 7.96
C LEU A 44 3.68 4.23 7.91
N ARG A 45 2.98 4.26 9.05
CA ARG A 45 1.52 4.07 9.11
C ARG A 45 0.75 5.04 8.20
N PRO A 46 0.89 6.37 8.35
CA PRO A 46 0.19 7.33 7.49
C PRO A 46 0.62 7.24 6.03
N THR A 47 1.84 6.77 5.74
CA THR A 47 2.25 6.49 4.34
C THR A 47 1.48 5.33 3.74
N ILE A 48 1.30 4.24 4.49
CA ILE A 48 0.51 3.08 4.03
C ILE A 48 -0.98 3.42 3.96
N GLU A 49 -1.50 4.20 4.90
CA GLU A 49 -2.89 4.69 4.82
C GLU A 49 -3.09 5.61 3.60
N ALA A 50 -2.13 6.46 3.28
CA ALA A 50 -2.17 7.29 2.07
C ALA A 50 -2.08 6.48 0.77
N LEU A 51 -1.42 5.31 0.77
CA LEU A 51 -1.40 4.37 -0.35
C LEU A 51 -2.78 3.74 -0.60
N LEU A 52 -3.57 3.53 0.45
CA LEU A 52 -4.92 2.99 0.33
C LEU A 52 -5.94 4.01 -0.17
N ALA A 53 -5.64 5.30 -0.05
CA ALA A 53 -6.49 6.37 -0.56
C ALA A 53 -6.48 6.40 -2.09
N ASP A 54 -7.53 6.98 -2.67
CA ASP A 54 -7.61 7.19 -4.10
C ASP A 54 -6.70 8.36 -4.55
N PRO A 55 -6.31 8.40 -5.83
CA PRO A 55 -5.63 9.56 -6.40
C PRO A 55 -6.41 10.85 -6.16
N THR A 56 -5.70 11.95 -5.94
CA THR A 56 -6.34 13.25 -5.82
C THR A 56 -6.82 13.77 -7.18
N ALA A 57 -7.65 14.81 -7.20
CA ALA A 57 -8.12 15.41 -8.46
C ALA A 57 -6.98 15.89 -9.36
N ASP A 58 -5.87 16.36 -8.78
CA ASP A 58 -4.69 16.82 -9.52
C ASP A 58 -3.82 15.67 -10.06
N GLU A 59 -4.09 14.44 -9.63
CA GLU A 59 -3.31 13.26 -9.95
C GLU A 59 -3.89 12.44 -11.10
N LYS A 60 -4.73 13.03 -11.95
CA LYS A 60 -5.29 12.38 -13.16
C LYS A 60 -5.98 11.04 -12.83
N PRO A 61 -7.10 11.06 -12.10
CA PRO A 61 -7.85 9.85 -11.76
C PRO A 61 -8.40 9.10 -12.98
N ASP A 62 -8.38 9.72 -14.17
CA ASP A 62 -8.67 9.12 -15.47
C ASP A 62 -7.51 8.28 -16.05
N ARG A 63 -6.37 8.23 -15.37
CA ARG A 63 -5.18 7.47 -15.77
C ARG A 63 -4.58 6.63 -14.65
N PHE A 64 -4.77 7.03 -13.39
CA PHE A 64 -4.24 6.33 -12.24
C PHE A 64 -5.34 5.89 -11.29
N ALA A 65 -5.15 4.75 -10.63
CA ALA A 65 -6.07 4.21 -9.66
C ALA A 65 -5.34 3.77 -8.39
N SER A 66 -6.07 3.76 -7.28
CA SER A 66 -5.60 3.10 -6.06
C SER A 66 -5.25 1.64 -6.35
N VAL A 67 -4.24 1.13 -5.67
CA VAL A 67 -3.85 -0.29 -5.75
C VAL A 67 -4.76 -1.19 -4.90
N ARG A 68 -5.72 -0.60 -4.18
CA ARG A 68 -6.73 -1.34 -3.41
C ARG A 68 -7.56 -2.22 -4.33
N TYR A 69 -7.59 -3.53 -4.07
CA TYR A 69 -8.32 -4.52 -4.86
C TYR A 69 -9.73 -4.84 -4.33
N THR A 70 -10.12 -4.28 -3.18
CA THR A 70 -11.49 -4.33 -2.62
C THR A 70 -11.76 -3.11 -1.77
N ASP A 71 -12.96 -2.53 -1.83
CA ASP A 71 -13.28 -1.24 -1.22
C ASP A 71 -13.20 -1.20 0.31
N ASP A 72 -13.32 -2.36 0.95
CA ASP A 72 -13.32 -2.50 2.40
C ASP A 72 -11.94 -2.83 2.99
N LEU A 73 -10.90 -2.89 2.14
CA LEU A 73 -9.52 -3.12 2.55
C LEU A 73 -9.02 -2.00 3.47
N LYS A 74 -8.58 -2.38 4.68
CA LYS A 74 -8.12 -1.44 5.72
C LYS A 74 -6.82 -1.89 6.34
N LEU A 75 -5.98 -0.93 6.72
CA LEU A 75 -4.78 -1.21 7.50
C LEU A 75 -5.18 -1.64 8.92
N SER A 76 -4.83 -2.87 9.30
CA SER A 76 -5.07 -3.39 10.64
C SER A 76 -3.87 -3.12 11.56
N SER A 77 -2.68 -3.61 11.20
CA SER A 77 -1.51 -3.47 12.06
C SER A 77 -0.20 -3.32 11.30
N ILE A 78 0.77 -2.68 11.95
CA ILE A 78 2.15 -2.59 11.51
C ILE A 78 3.04 -3.00 12.68
N LYS A 79 3.92 -3.96 12.45
CA LYS A 79 4.90 -4.45 13.44
C LYS A 79 6.28 -4.46 12.81
N ILE A 80 7.22 -3.76 13.45
CA ILE A 80 8.61 -3.70 12.99
C ILE A 80 9.47 -4.48 13.99
N LYS A 81 10.24 -5.47 13.49
CA LYS A 81 11.15 -6.27 14.31
C LYS A 81 12.40 -6.61 13.50
N ARG A 82 13.57 -6.16 13.99
CA ARG A 82 14.90 -6.47 13.40
C ARG A 82 14.98 -6.18 11.89
N GLY A 83 14.44 -5.05 11.46
CA GLY A 83 14.42 -4.64 10.05
C GLY A 83 13.38 -5.36 9.18
N THR A 84 12.57 -6.26 9.75
CA THR A 84 11.40 -6.84 9.09
C THR A 84 10.15 -6.13 9.55
N THR A 85 9.38 -5.62 8.60
CA THR A 85 8.09 -4.98 8.82
C THR A 85 6.96 -5.90 8.37
N ARG A 86 6.11 -6.32 9.30
CA ARG A 86 4.85 -6.98 8.98
C ARG A 86 3.74 -5.94 8.91
N ILE A 87 3.06 -5.87 7.77
CA ILE A 87 1.92 -4.98 7.51
C ILE A 87 0.71 -5.88 7.27
N ASP A 88 -0.24 -5.82 8.18
CA ASP A 88 -1.46 -6.63 8.14
C ASP A 88 -2.64 -5.72 7.79
N PHE A 89 -3.39 -6.13 6.78
CA PHE A 89 -4.63 -5.51 6.35
C PHE A 89 -5.82 -6.39 6.73
N THR A 90 -7.02 -5.84 6.64
CA THR A 90 -8.26 -6.58 6.83
C THR A 90 -9.23 -6.28 5.70
N ARG A 91 -9.97 -7.30 5.30
CA ARG A 91 -11.12 -7.21 4.39
C ARG A 91 -12.16 -8.25 4.79
N THR A 92 -13.40 -8.06 4.40
CA THR A 92 -14.45 -9.07 4.42
C THR A 92 -14.10 -10.15 3.40
N VAL A 93 -14.17 -11.39 3.84
CA VAL A 93 -13.99 -12.58 3.00
C VAL A 93 -15.36 -13.24 2.91
N GLY A 94 -15.91 -13.33 1.70
CA GLY A 94 -17.15 -14.04 1.44
C GLY A 94 -16.92 -15.55 1.31
N GLU A 95 -17.83 -16.23 0.64
CA GLU A 95 -17.72 -17.68 0.37
C GLU A 95 -16.52 -18.00 -0.54
N ASN A 96 -16.17 -17.09 -1.45
CA ASN A 96 -14.93 -17.16 -2.21
C ASN A 96 -13.78 -16.54 -1.40
N THR A 97 -12.85 -17.40 -0.98
CA THR A 97 -11.65 -16.98 -0.24
C THR A 97 -10.51 -16.54 -1.16
N ASP A 98 -10.59 -16.85 -2.45
CA ASP A 98 -9.61 -16.46 -3.45
C ASP A 98 -9.82 -15.00 -3.84
N PRO A 99 -8.92 -14.08 -3.45
CA PRO A 99 -8.99 -12.69 -3.90
C PRO A 99 -8.62 -12.54 -5.39
N GLY A 100 -8.01 -13.57 -5.99
CA GLY A 100 -7.69 -13.66 -7.41
C GLY A 100 -6.58 -12.73 -7.89
N ASP A 101 -6.25 -12.93 -9.17
CA ASP A 101 -5.74 -11.99 -10.15
C ASP A 101 -4.42 -11.21 -9.90
N LEU A 102 -4.05 -10.40 -10.90
CA LEU A 102 -2.87 -9.53 -10.91
C LEU A 102 -3.01 -8.32 -9.96
N ALA A 103 -4.23 -7.93 -9.58
CA ALA A 103 -4.47 -6.79 -8.70
C ALA A 103 -3.93 -7.06 -7.29
N THR A 104 -4.07 -8.29 -6.77
CA THR A 104 -3.49 -8.66 -5.47
C THR A 104 -1.96 -8.60 -5.48
N LEU A 105 -1.32 -9.06 -6.55
CA LEU A 105 0.14 -8.94 -6.72
C LEU A 105 0.60 -7.49 -6.86
N ARG A 106 -0.15 -6.65 -7.59
CA ARG A 106 0.12 -5.21 -7.69
C ARG A 106 0.03 -4.52 -6.34
N PHE A 107 -1.00 -4.86 -5.56
CA PHE A 107 -1.17 -4.37 -4.21
C PHE A 107 0.03 -4.72 -3.32
N GLU A 108 0.42 -5.99 -3.30
CA GLU A 108 1.60 -6.45 -2.54
C GLU A 108 2.86 -5.68 -2.95
N ALA A 109 3.13 -5.60 -4.25
CA ALA A 109 4.29 -4.89 -4.79
C ALA A 109 4.31 -3.41 -4.40
N ALA A 110 3.16 -2.73 -4.48
CA ALA A 110 3.02 -1.32 -4.11
C ALA A 110 3.25 -1.10 -2.61
N VAL A 111 2.70 -1.96 -1.75
CA VAL A 111 2.94 -1.91 -0.30
C VAL A 111 4.43 -2.11 0.01
N ILE A 112 5.06 -3.13 -0.58
CA ILE A 112 6.49 -3.42 -0.36
C ILE A 112 7.35 -2.24 -0.81
N ARG A 113 7.10 -1.69 -2.01
CA ARG A 113 7.86 -0.57 -2.57
C ARG A 113 7.67 0.71 -1.75
N THR A 114 6.46 0.95 -1.28
CA THR A 114 6.13 2.06 -0.37
C THR A 114 6.88 1.91 0.94
N ALA A 115 6.84 0.75 1.59
CA ALA A 115 7.52 0.55 2.88
C ALA A 115 9.05 0.59 2.75
N LYS A 116 9.63 0.01 1.70
CA LYS A 116 11.10 -0.05 1.50
C LYS A 116 11.76 1.31 1.25
N GLN A 117 11.00 2.41 1.12
CA GLN A 117 11.58 3.75 1.10
C GLN A 117 12.22 4.15 2.43
N PHE A 118 11.81 3.51 3.54
CA PHE A 118 12.35 3.76 4.86
C PHE A 118 13.60 2.89 5.10
N PRO A 119 14.78 3.49 5.36
CA PRO A 119 16.05 2.77 5.34
C PRO A 119 16.17 1.67 6.42
N GLU A 120 15.43 1.77 7.51
CA GLU A 120 15.34 0.78 8.58
C GLU A 120 14.57 -0.49 8.16
N ILE A 121 13.76 -0.43 7.10
CA ILE A 121 12.93 -1.53 6.60
C ILE A 121 13.72 -2.30 5.53
N LYS A 122 14.15 -3.52 5.87
CA LYS A 122 14.90 -4.42 4.99
C LYS A 122 13.98 -5.44 4.33
N ASN A 123 13.09 -6.02 5.12
CA ASN A 123 12.10 -7.00 4.69
C ASN A 123 10.70 -6.50 4.97
N VAL A 124 9.76 -6.86 4.10
CA VAL A 124 8.34 -6.53 4.25
C VAL A 124 7.55 -7.82 4.11
N ILE A 125 6.64 -8.07 5.05
CA ILE A 125 5.67 -9.16 5.00
C ILE A 125 4.31 -8.49 4.91
N VAL A 126 3.62 -8.69 3.79
CA VAL A 126 2.26 -8.17 3.59
C VAL A 126 1.28 -9.30 3.94
N CYS A 127 0.23 -8.97 4.67
CA CYS A 127 -0.80 -9.93 5.09
C CYS A 127 -2.18 -9.31 4.98
N VAL A 128 -3.19 -10.16 4.80
CA VAL A 128 -4.59 -9.77 4.82
C VAL A 128 -5.32 -10.77 5.71
N ASN A 129 -5.97 -10.30 6.76
CA ASN A 129 -6.57 -11.14 7.81
C ASN A 129 -5.57 -12.15 8.40
N GLY A 130 -4.28 -11.76 8.48
CA GLY A 130 -3.21 -12.65 8.93
C GLY A 130 -2.74 -13.71 7.91
N MET A 131 -3.30 -13.72 6.70
CA MET A 131 -2.99 -14.65 5.63
C MET A 131 -2.12 -14.00 4.55
N ASN A 132 -1.25 -14.78 3.93
CA ASN A 132 -0.64 -14.50 2.65
C ASN A 132 -1.60 -15.03 1.56
N GLU A 133 -2.30 -14.11 0.90
CA GLU A 133 -3.30 -14.40 -0.13
C GLU A 133 -2.91 -13.86 -1.51
N PHE A 134 -1.65 -13.45 -1.70
CA PHE A 134 -1.18 -12.83 -2.93
C PHE A 134 -0.81 -13.88 -3.99
N GLY A 135 -1.30 -13.68 -5.22
CA GLY A 135 -0.98 -14.57 -6.34
C GLY A 135 -1.57 -15.97 -6.20
N VAL A 136 -2.70 -16.14 -5.51
CA VAL A 136 -3.43 -17.42 -5.52
C VAL A 136 -3.80 -17.79 -6.96
N GLY A 137 -3.56 -19.05 -7.33
CA GLY A 137 -3.75 -19.56 -8.70
C GLY A 137 -2.67 -19.17 -9.70
N MET A 138 -1.67 -18.36 -9.30
CA MET A 138 -0.54 -17.96 -10.16
C MET A 138 0.84 -18.27 -9.56
N VAL A 139 0.98 -18.09 -8.25
CA VAL A 139 2.22 -18.19 -7.47
C VAL A 139 2.05 -19.17 -6.31
N ILE A 140 0.86 -19.24 -5.73
CA ILE A 140 0.50 -20.16 -4.64
C ILE A 140 -0.83 -20.86 -4.94
N ASP A 141 -1.01 -22.08 -4.43
CA ASP A 141 -2.23 -22.86 -4.69
C ASP A 141 -3.43 -22.40 -3.84
N ALA A 142 -3.17 -21.85 -2.65
CA ALA A 142 -4.19 -21.34 -1.73
C ALA A 142 -3.59 -20.33 -0.74
N PRO A 143 -4.41 -19.45 -0.13
CA PRO A 143 -3.95 -18.58 0.96
C PRO A 143 -3.35 -19.39 2.12
N ALA A 144 -2.23 -18.93 2.65
CA ALA A 144 -1.54 -19.58 3.76
C ALA A 144 -1.29 -18.60 4.91
N PRO A 145 -1.16 -19.05 6.17
CA PRO A 145 -0.84 -18.14 7.27
C PRO A 145 0.47 -17.38 7.00
N CYS A 146 0.44 -16.07 7.19
CA CYS A 146 1.66 -15.27 7.09
C CYS A 146 2.69 -15.71 8.11
N ARG A 147 3.96 -15.76 7.69
CA ARG A 147 5.10 -16.10 8.56
C ARG A 147 5.19 -15.14 9.76
N LYS A 148 5.65 -15.69 10.89
CA LYS A 148 5.82 -14.98 12.17
C LYS A 148 7.09 -14.14 12.19
#